data_AF-A0A4U8R3G9-F1
#
_entry.id   AF-A0A4U8R3G9-F1
#
_cell.length_a   1.000
_cell.length_b   1.000
_cell.length_c   1.000
_cell.angle_alpha   90.00
_cell.angle_beta   90.00
_cell.angle_gamma   90.00
#
_symmetry.space_group_name_H-M   'P 1'
#
loop_
_entity.id
_entity.type
_entity.pdbx_description
1 polymer ?
#
loop_
_entity_poly.entity_id
_entity_poly.type
_entity_poly.pdbx_seq_one_letter_code
_entity_poly.pdbx_strand_id
1 'polypeptide(L)' 'MVKLALQPGASVARIAREHDINDNLLFKWLRLWQNVR' A
#
# COMPACT_ATOMS: atom_id res chain seq x y z
N MET A 1 -0.65 0.41 7.18
CA MET A 1 -0.01 0.07 5.90
C MET A 1 -0.31 1.06 4.78
N VAL A 2 -1.57 1.36 4.45
CA VAL A 2 -1.90 2.34 3.38
C VAL A 2 -1.23 3.70 3.60
N LYS A 3 -1.27 4.25 4.83
CA LYS A 3 -0.58 5.52 5.17
C LYS A 3 0.95 5.46 5.02
N LEU A 4 1.57 4.29 5.25
CA LEU A 4 3.02 4.08 5.07
C LEU A 4 3.38 4.00 3.59
N ALA A 5 2.54 3.30 2.82
CA ALA A 5 2.69 3.14 1.37
C ALA A 5 2.39 4.43 0.58
N LEU A 6 1.74 5.42 1.20
CA LEU A 6 1.51 6.75 0.63
C LEU A 6 2.68 7.73 0.87
N GLN A 7 3.72 7.35 1.62
CA GLN A 7 4.88 8.21 1.80
C GLN A 7 5.72 8.28 0.52
N PRO A 8 6.26 9.46 0.16
CA PRO A 8 7.17 9.59 -0.98
C PRO A 8 8.37 8.65 -0.81
N GLY A 9 8.66 7.82 -1.82
CA GLY A 9 9.76 6.86 -1.78
C GLY A 9 9.45 5.55 -1.05
N ALA A 10 8.22 5.35 -0.56
CA ALA A 10 7.82 4.07 0.02
C ALA A 10 7.66 2.98 -1.05
N SER A 11 8.33 1.84 -0.86
CA SER A 11 8.08 0.66 -1.68
C SER A 11 6.89 -0.13 -1.13
N VAL A 12 5.78 -0.08 -1.85
CA VAL A 12 4.53 -0.79 -1.53
C VAL A 12 4.79 -2.29 -1.38
N ALA A 13 5.59 -2.88 -2.28
CA ALA A 13 5.93 -4.30 -2.25
C ALA A 13 6.80 -4.66 -1.03
N ARG A 14 7.72 -3.78 -0.60
CA ARG A 14 8.51 -4.00 0.62
C ARG A 14 7.61 -3.98 1.85
N ILE A 15 6.75 -2.97 1.98
CA ILE A 15 5.80 -2.84 3.10
C ILE A 15 4.86 -4.05 3.14
N ALA A 16 4.43 -4.54 1.98
CA ALA A 16 3.59 -5.74 1.93
C ALA A 16 4.31 -6.97 2.50
N ARG A 17 5.56 -7.21 2.10
CA ARG A 17 6.37 -8.35 2.59
C ARG A 17 6.78 -8.21 4.05
N GLU A 18 7.14 -7.02 4.50
CA GLU A 18 7.48 -6.75 5.92
C GLU A 18 6.33 -7.08 6.87
N HIS A 19 5.10 -7.07 6.35
CA HIS A 19 3.89 -7.34 7.10
C HIS A 19 3.18 -8.64 6.71
N ASP A 20 3.82 -9.47 5.87
CA ASP A 20 3.26 -10.74 5.38
C ASP A 20 1.86 -10.59 4.74
N ILE A 21 1.62 -9.46 4.07
CA ILE A 21 0.39 -9.23 3.33
C ILE A 21 0.63 -9.35 1.83
N ASN A 22 -0.39 -9.80 1.11
CA ASN A 22 -0.35 -9.84 -0.34
C ASN A 22 -0.25 -8.41 -0.91
N ASP A 23 0.75 -8.16 -1.75
CA ASP A 23 1.01 -6.87 -2.36
C ASP A 23 -0.14 -6.42 -3.27
N ASN A 24 -0.79 -7.34 -4.00
CA ASN A 24 -1.97 -7.01 -4.80
C ASN A 24 -3.14 -6.52 -3.94
N LEU A 25 -3.29 -7.02 -2.71
CA LEU A 25 -4.31 -6.55 -1.78
C LEU A 25 -4.01 -5.10 -1.34
N LEU A 26 -2.75 -4.82 -1.00
CA LEU A 26 -2.32 -3.46 -0.62
C LEU A 26 -2.50 -2.47 -1.78
N PHE A 27 -2.21 -2.88 -3.02
CA PHE A 27 -2.44 -2.07 -4.22
C PHE A 27 -3.92 -1.75 -4.44
N LYS A 28 -4.83 -2.72 -4.25
CA LYS A 28 -6.28 -2.48 -4.35
C LYS A 28 -6.74 -1.47 -3.30
N TRP A 29 -6.27 -1.59 -2.06
CA TRP A 29 -6.60 -0.64 -1.00
C TRP A 29 -6.08 0.77 -1.28
N LEU A 30 -4.85 0.91 -1.79
CA LEU A 30 -4.30 2.20 -2.22
C LEU A 30 -5.17 2.87 -3.27
N ARG A 31 -5.59 2.13 -4.30
CA ARG A 31 -6.45 2.64 -5.37
C ARG A 31 -7.81 3.09 -4.85
N LEU A 32 -8.44 2.32 -3.97
CA LEU A 32 -9.70 2.71 -3.33
C LEU A 32 -9.53 3.98 -2.50
N TRP A 33 -8.44 4.09 -1.75
CA TRP A 33 -8.16 5.26 -0.91
C TRP A 33 -7.89 6.53 -1.72
N GLN A 34 -7.31 6.41 -2.91
CA GLN A 34 -7.11 7.53 -3.85
C GLN A 34 -8.39 7.95 -4.56
N ASN A 35 -9.30 7.02 -4.86
CA ASN A 35 -10.59 7.33 -5.50
C ASN A 35 -11.62 7.94 -4.54
N VAL A 36 -11.43 7.79 -3.23
CA VAL A 36 -12.33 8.37 -2.20
C VAL A 36 -11.89 9.79 -1.80
N ARG A 37 -10.73 10.26 -2.28
CA ARG A 37 -10.30 11.66 -2.21
C ARG A 37 -10.54 12.37 -3.54
#